data_AF-A0A7C1WPJ4-F1
#
_entry.id   AF-A0A7C1WPJ4-F1
#
_cell.length_a   1.000
_cell.length_b   1.000
_cell.length_c   1.000
_cell.angle_alpha   90.00
_cell.angle_beta   90.00
_cell.angle_gamma   90.00
#
_symmetry.space_group_name_H-M   'P 1'
#
loop_
_entity.id
_entity.type
_entity.pdbx_description
1 polymer ?
#
loop_
_entity_poly.entity_id
_entity_poly.type
_entity_poly.pdbx_seq_one_letter_code
_entity_poly.pdbx_strand_id
1 'polypeptide(L)' 'MNYVAVATGGAFGCAARYGLTELIQLIWGRNFPIATLAVNVLGSFILGFLFFETLERLTMAP' A
#
# COMPACT_ATOMS: atom_id res chain seq x y z
N MET A 1 -4.46 -21.13 -1.67
CA MET A 1 -3.60 -19.94 -1.45
C MET A 1 -2.65 -19.83 -2.63
N ASN A 2 -2.82 -18.82 -3.50
CA ASN A 2 -1.92 -18.64 -4.64
C ASN A 2 -0.67 -17.86 -4.20
N TYR A 3 0.38 -18.58 -3.80
CA TYR A 3 1.62 -17.99 -3.29
C TYR A 3 2.30 -17.05 -4.29
N VAL A 4 2.13 -17.29 -5.60
CA VAL A 4 2.68 -16.42 -6.65
C VAL A 4 2.04 -15.03 -6.56
N ALA A 5 0.72 -14.96 -6.40
CA ALA A 5 0.01 -13.69 -6.29
C ALA A 5 0.39 -12.91 -5.01
N VAL A 6 0.60 -13.62 -3.89
CA VAL A 6 1.05 -12.99 -2.64
C VAL A 6 2.48 -12.46 -2.78
N ALA A 7 3.38 -13.26 -3.38
CA ALA A 7 4.77 -12.88 -3.57
C ALA A 7 4.91 -11.69 -4.52
N THR A 8 4.17 -11.66 -5.64
CA THR A 8 4.20 -10.54 -6.58
C THR A 8 3.64 -9.27 -5.93
N GLY A 9 2.49 -9.36 -5.26
CA GLY A 9 1.91 -8.22 -4.53
C GLY A 9 2.85 -7.69 -3.45
N GLY A 10 3.49 -8.58 -2.68
CA GLY A 10 4.48 -8.21 -1.66
C GLY A 10 5.73 -7.56 -2.25
N ALA A 11 6.26 -8.07 -3.37
CA ALA A 11 7.42 -7.50 -4.04
C ALA A 11 7.13 -6.08 -4.55
N PHE A 12 6.00 -5.86 -5.22
CA PHE A 12 5.58 -4.53 -5.66
C PHE A 12 5.33 -3.58 -4.48
N GLY A 13 4.67 -4.06 -3.42
CA GLY A 13 4.43 -3.26 -2.20
C GLY A 13 5.71 -2.84 -1.49
N CYS A 14 6.70 -3.75 -1.41
CA CYS A 14 8.01 -3.45 -0.82
C CYS A 14 8.77 -2.41 -1.66
N ALA A 15 8.81 -2.58 -2.98
CA ALA A 15 9.46 -1.64 -3.88
C ALA A 15 8.80 -0.24 -3.84
N ALA A 16 7.47 -0.18 -3.84
CA ALA A 16 6.71 1.07 -3.74
C ALA A 16 6.98 1.79 -2.41
N ARG A 17 7.00 1.06 -1.28
CA ARG A 17 7.35 1.61 0.03
C ARG A 17 8.76 2.22 0.03
N TYR A 18 9.73 1.50 -0.55
CA TYR A 18 11.10 1.98 -0.62
C TYR A 18 11.20 3.26 -1.48
N GLY A 19 10.65 3.24 -2.69
CA GLY A 19 10.68 4.40 -3.59
C GLY A 19 9.98 5.63 -3.02
N LEU A 20 8.80 5.45 -2.38
CA LEU A 20 8.10 6.56 -1.74
C LEU A 20 8.87 7.11 -0.53
N THR A 21 9.55 6.23 0.21
CA THR A 21 10.39 6.65 1.34
C THR A 21 11.55 7.52 0.86
N GLU A 22 12.24 7.12 -0.19
CA GLU A 22 13.33 7.92 -0.79
C GLU A 22 12.81 9.26 -1.32
N LEU A 23 11.68 9.27 -2.04
CA LEU A 23 11.07 10.50 -2.56
C LEU A 23 10.72 11.48 -1.45
N ILE A 24 10.09 11.02 -0.37
CA ILE A 24 9.71 11.88 0.75
C ILE A 24 10.95 12.38 1.50
N GLN A 25 11.95 11.52 1.70
CA GLN A 25 13.20 11.94 2.34
C GLN A 25 13.94 12.99 1.51
N LEU A 26 13.88 12.93 0.17
CA LEU A 26 14.45 13.94 -0.71
C LEU A 26 13.75 15.31 -0.57
N ILE A 27 12.44 15.33 -0.39
CA ILE A 27 11.64 16.56 -0.36
C ILE A 27 11.60 17.17 1.06
N TRP A 28 11.40 16.35 2.09
CA TRP A 28 11.15 16.79 3.47
C TRP A 28 12.31 16.53 4.44
N GLY A 29 13.37 15.85 4.00
CA GLY A 29 14.45 15.43 4.89
C GLY A 29 14.06 14.30 5.85
N ARG A 30 14.88 14.07 6.88
CA ARG A 30 14.76 12.92 7.81
C ARG A 30 14.37 13.32 9.24
N ASN A 31 13.95 14.57 9.45
CA ASN A 31 13.69 15.11 10.78
C ASN A 31 12.44 14.50 11.46
N PHE A 32 11.45 14.09 10.67
CA PHE A 32 10.23 13.42 11.16
C PHE A 32 9.90 12.25 10.22
N PRO A 33 9.33 11.12 10.72
CA PRO A 33 9.03 9.94 9.91
C PRO A 33 7.79 10.13 8.98
N ILE A 34 7.77 11.22 8.20
CA ILE A 34 6.72 11.52 7.21
C ILE A 34 6.64 10.40 6.17
N ALA A 35 7.79 9.84 5.76
CA ALA A 35 7.83 8.73 4.83
C ALA A 35 7.02 7.53 5.33
N THR A 36 7.23 7.13 6.59
CA THR A 36 6.51 6.02 7.20
C THR A 36 5.02 6.31 7.32
N LEU A 37 4.65 7.54 7.71
CA LEU A 37 3.25 7.95 7.79
C LEU A 37 2.56 7.88 6.42
N ALA A 38 3.17 8.48 5.39
CA ALA A 38 2.60 8.53 4.05
C ALA A 38 2.41 7.15 3.42
N VAL A 39 3.40 6.25 3.57
CA VAL A 39 3.29 4.86 3.10
C VAL A 39 2.09 4.16 3.75
N ASN A 40 1.90 4.32 5.06
CA ASN A 40 0.80 3.66 5.77
C ASN A 40 -0.57 4.23 5.41
N VAL A 41 -0.70 5.55 5.28
CA VAL A 41 -1.96 6.21 4.91
C VAL A 41 -2.36 5.80 3.49
N LEU A 42 -1.44 5.87 2.52
CA LEU A 42 -1.71 5.44 1.15
C LEU A 42 -2.00 3.94 1.06
N GLY A 43 -1.23 3.11 1.76
CA GLY A 43 -1.46 1.66 1.80
C GLY A 43 -2.83 1.29 2.36
N SER A 44 -3.22 1.92 3.47
CA SER A 44 -4.54 1.72 4.09
C SER A 44 -5.68 2.18 3.17
N PHE A 45 -5.50 3.30 2.47
CA PHE A 45 -6.48 3.78 1.50
C PHE A 45 -6.67 2.81 0.33
N ILE A 46 -5.56 2.32 -0.27
CA ILE A 46 -5.61 1.33 -1.36
C ILE A 46 -6.26 0.04 -0.89
N LEU A 47 -5.90 -0.46 0.30
CA LEU A 47 -6.52 -1.65 0.87
C LEU A 47 -8.02 -1.47 1.09
N GLY A 48 -8.45 -0.34 1.65
CA GLY A 48 -9.88 -0.02 1.83
C GLY A 48 -10.64 0.08 0.50
N PHE A 49 -10.04 0.72 -0.51
CA PHE A 49 -10.61 0.81 -1.85
C PHE A 49 -10.77 -0.56 -2.53
N LEU A 50 -9.72 -1.40 -2.49
CA LEU A 50 -9.77 -2.75 -3.03
C LEU A 50 -10.77 -3.62 -2.27
N PHE A 51 -10.87 -3.47 -0.95
CA PHE A 51 -11.86 -4.18 -0.13
C PHE A 51 -13.28 -3.86 -0.57
N PHE A 52 -13.60 -2.58 -0.75
CA PHE A 52 -14.91 -2.13 -1.22
C PHE A 52 -15.26 -2.70 -2.60
N GLU A 53 -14.35 -2.58 -3.57
CA GLU A 53 -14.63 -3.04 -4.94
C GLU A 53 -14.65 -4.56 -5.08
N THR A 54 -13.87 -5.30 -4.27
CA THR A 54 -13.80 -6.76 -4.40
C THR A 54 -14.71 -7.46 -3.40
N LEU A 55 -14.40 -7.35 -2.12
CA LEU A 55 -15.03 -8.14 -1.07
C LEU A 55 -16.45 -7.66 -0.81
N GLU A 56 -16.69 -6.36 -0.69
CA GLU A 56 -18.02 -5.84 -0.40
C GLU A 56 -19.03 -6.17 -1.51
N ARG A 57 -18.65 -5.98 -2.78
CA ARG A 57 -19.47 -6.38 -3.95
C ARG A 57 -19.76 -7.88 -3.99
N LEU A 58 -18.80 -8.73 -3.61
CA LEU A 58 -19.00 -10.18 -3.57
C LEU A 58 -19.95 -10.60 -2.43
N THR A 59 -19.93 -9.90 -1.29
CA THR A 59 -20.89 -10.14 -0.20
C THR A 59 -22.30 -9.57 -0.44
N MET A 60 -22.43 -8.53 -1.27
CA MET A 60 -23.73 -7.91 -1.60
C MET A 60 -24.37 -8.42 -2.90
N ALA A 61 -23.73 -9.35 -3.61
CA ALA A 61 -24.40 -10.08 -4.68
C ALA A 61 -25.54 -10.94 -4.08
N PRO A 62 -26.76 -10.94 -4.65
CA PRO A 62 -27.86 -11.76 -4.16
C PRO A 62 -27.59 -13.26 -4.28
#